data_AF-A0A1D9G0W7-F1
#
_entry.id   AF-A0A1D9G0W7-F1
#
_cell.length_a   1.000
_cell.length_b   1.000
_cell.length_c   1.000
_cell.angle_alpha   90.00
_cell.angle_beta   90.00
_cell.angle_gamma   90.00
#
_symmetry.space_group_name_H-M   'P 1'
#
loop_
_entity.id
_entity.type
_entity.pdbx_description
1 polymer ?
#
loop_
_entity_poly.entity_id
_entity_poly.type
_entity_poly.pdbx_seq_one_letter_code
_entity_poly.pdbx_strand_id
1 'polypeptide(L)' 'MQSYRDVSLSRIAELFPQPIEYKSRVRNLQRFLNLPQLSTKMLWFPIIKQLVKKKSPTTKE' A
#
# COMPACT_ATOMS: atom_id res chain seq x y z
N MET A 1 7.11 -7.98 -16.12
CA MET A 1 6.87 -8.96 -15.05
C MET A 1 6.17 -8.29 -13.87
N GLN A 2 4.85 -8.14 -13.92
CA GLN A 2 4.03 -7.65 -12.80
C GLN A 2 3.67 -8.84 -11.89
N SER A 3 4.64 -9.36 -11.14
CA SER A 3 4.47 -10.60 -10.35
C SER A 3 3.60 -10.45 -9.10
N TYR A 4 3.16 -9.22 -8.77
CA TYR A 4 2.40 -8.91 -7.55
C TYR A 4 0.97 -8.43 -7.84
N ARG A 5 0.37 -8.86 -8.97
CA ARG A 5 -0.96 -8.39 -9.37
C ARG A 5 -2.08 -8.91 -8.47
N ASP A 6 -1.82 -10.00 -7.74
CA ASP A 6 -2.70 -10.56 -6.72
C ASP A 6 -1.87 -10.97 -5.49
N VAL A 7 -1.67 -10.02 -4.57
CA VAL A 7 -0.99 -10.34 -3.30
C VAL A 7 -2.06 -10.82 -2.34
N SER A 8 -2.06 -12.13 -2.03
CA SER A 8 -3.00 -12.66 -1.05
C SER A 8 -2.75 -12.02 0.32
N LEU A 9 -3.83 -11.63 1.01
CA LEU A 9 -3.77 -11.12 2.39
C LEU A 9 -2.97 -12.03 3.31
N SER A 10 -3.06 -13.34 3.06
CA SER A 10 -2.30 -14.40 3.71
C SER A 10 -0.79 -14.20 3.60
N ARG A 11 -0.29 -13.90 2.40
CA ARG A 11 1.13 -13.69 2.16
C ARG A 11 1.65 -12.42 2.82
N ILE A 12 0.84 -11.36 2.82
CA ILE A 12 1.17 -10.11 3.53
C ILE A 12 1.18 -10.37 5.04
N ALA A 13 0.20 -11.13 5.54
CA ALA A 13 0.15 -11.51 6.94
C ALA A 13 1.43 -12.28 7.31
N GLU A 14 1.82 -13.31 6.57
CA GLU A 14 3.05 -14.12 6.80
C GLU A 14 4.31 -13.28 7.02
N LEU A 15 4.49 -12.22 6.21
CA LEU A 15 5.66 -11.34 6.27
C LEU A 15 5.59 -10.31 7.40
N PHE A 16 4.45 -10.18 8.08
CA PHE A 16 4.23 -9.16 9.09
C PHE A 16 4.78 -9.61 10.46
N PRO A 17 5.77 -8.92 11.05
CA PRO A 17 6.50 -9.37 12.25
C PRO A 17 5.74 -9.15 13.57
N GLN A 18 4.41 -9.20 13.57
CA GLN A 18 3.61 -9.01 14.78
C GLN A 18 3.37 -10.34 15.52
N PRO A 19 3.63 -10.40 16.84
CA PRO A 19 3.39 -11.58 17.67
C PRO A 19 1.90 -11.69 18.04
N ILE A 20 1.03 -11.76 17.03
CA ILE A 20 -0.39 -12.02 17.17
C ILE A 20 -0.78 -13.21 16.30
N GLU A 21 -1.90 -13.85 16.63
CA GLU A 21 -2.40 -14.97 15.84
C GLU A 21 -2.53 -14.60 14.36
N TYR A 22 -2.16 -15.52 13.49
CA TYR A 22 -2.22 -15.33 12.04
C TYR A 22 -3.60 -14.86 11.56
N LYS A 23 -4.69 -15.47 12.08
CA LYS A 23 -6.07 -15.06 11.78
C LYS A 23 -6.36 -13.62 12.22
N SER A 24 -5.76 -13.19 13.33
CA SER A 24 -5.86 -11.80 13.81
C SER A 24 -5.10 -10.84 12.90
N ARG A 25 -3.89 -11.21 12.43
CA ARG A 25 -3.12 -10.41 11.44
C ARG A 25 -3.92 -10.19 10.16
N VAL A 26 -4.49 -11.26 9.61
CA VAL A 26 -5.31 -11.18 8.38
C VAL A 26 -6.50 -10.25 8.58
N ARG A 27 -7.23 -10.37 9.71
CA ARG A 27 -8.37 -9.48 10.01
C ARG A 27 -7.95 -8.02 10.20
N ASN A 28 -6.81 -7.77 10.85
CA ASN A 28 -6.28 -6.43 11.01
C ASN A 28 -5.88 -5.81 9.67
N LEU A 29 -5.22 -6.58 8.80
CA LEU A 29 -4.90 -6.15 7.44
C LEU A 29 -6.15 -5.88 6.61
N GLN A 30 -7.18 -6.73 6.70
CA GLN A 30 -8.47 -6.51 6.05
C GLN A 30 -9.11 -5.20 6.53
N ARG A 31 -9.15 -4.97 7.85
CA ARG A 31 -9.69 -3.73 8.41
C ARG A 31 -8.90 -2.51 7.95
N PHE A 32 -7.57 -2.59 7.98
CA PHE A 32 -6.68 -1.51 7.55
C PHE A 32 -6.87 -1.14 6.08
N LEU A 33 -6.99 -2.13 5.20
CA LEU A 33 -7.19 -1.91 3.76
C LEU A 33 -8.62 -1.45 3.43
N ASN A 34 -9.61 -1.79 4.26
CA ASN A 34 -10.98 -1.31 4.12
C ASN A 34 -11.20 0.11 4.70
N LEU A 35 -10.16 0.75 5.26
CA LEU A 35 -10.30 2.10 5.79
C LEU A 35 -10.64 3.09 4.66
N PRO A 36 -11.68 3.92 4.81
CA PRO A 36 -12.08 4.88 3.77
C PRO A 36 -10.98 5.91 3.47
N GLN A 37 -10.13 6.23 4.44
CA GLN A 37 -8.95 7.08 4.24
C GLN A 37 -7.87 6.44 3.34
N LEU A 38 -7.84 5.11 3.24
CA LEU A 38 -6.93 4.38 2.35
C LEU A 38 -7.51 4.20 0.94
N SER A 39 -8.65 4.84 0.65
CA SER A 39 -9.27 4.77 -0.67
C SER A 39 -8.24 5.06 -1.76
N THR A 40 -8.32 4.31 -2.85
CA THR A 40 -7.34 4.37 -3.93
C THR A 40 -7.14 5.80 -4.44
N LYS A 41 -8.20 6.61 -4.44
CA LYS A 41 -8.09 8.04 -4.78
C LYS A 41 -7.26 8.80 -3.75
N MET A 42 -7.61 8.74 -2.47
CA MET A 42 -6.97 9.57 -1.45
C MET A 42 -5.51 9.20 -1.19
N LEU A 43 -5.15 7.92 -1.26
CA LEU A 43 -3.79 7.46 -1.06
C LEU A 43 -2.91 7.65 -2.32
N TRP A 44 -3.39 7.25 -3.50
CA TRP A 44 -2.53 7.23 -4.69
C TRP A 44 -2.36 8.59 -5.34
N PHE A 45 -3.36 9.49 -5.29
CA PHE A 45 -3.21 10.84 -5.87
C PHE A 45 -2.01 11.62 -5.32
N PRO A 46 -1.82 11.79 -4.00
CA PRO A 46 -0.67 12.53 -3.47
C PRO A 46 0.66 11.84 -3.75
N ILE A 47 0.72 10.50 -3.71
CA ILE A 47 1.93 9.72 -4.00
C ILE A 47 2.34 9.90 -5.46
N ILE A 48 1.39 9.69 -6.39
CA ILE A 48 1.65 9.86 -7.83
C ILE A 48 2.02 11.31 -8.13
N LYS A 49 1.32 12.29 -7.54
CA LYS A 49 1.65 13.72 -7.69
C LYS A 49 3.08 14.02 -7.27
N GLN A 50 3.54 13.48 -6.15
CA GLN A 50 4.93 13.66 -5.69
C GLN A 50 5.94 12.94 -6.58
N LEU A 51 5.64 11.73 -7.05
CA LEU A 51 6.50 10.98 -7.96
C LEU A 51 6.66 11.68 -9.31
N VAL A 52 5.57 12.19 -9.87
CA VAL A 52 5.58 12.98 -11.11
C VAL A 52 6.39 14.27 -10.91
N LYS A 53 6.16 14.99 -9.81
CA LYS A 53 6.93 16.20 -9.45
C LYS A 53 8.43 15.92 -9.28
N LYS A 54 8.79 14.77 -8.70
CA LYS A 54 10.20 14.36 -8.52
C LYS A 54 10.87 13.97 -9.84
N LYS A 55 10.10 13.48 -10.82
CA LYS A 55 10.60 13.08 -12.15
C LYS A 55 10.76 14.23 -13.13
N SER A 56 10.08 15.37 -12.93
CA SER A 56 10.44 16.61 -13.61
C SER A 56 11.60 17.24 -12.83
N PRO A 57 12.88 17.05 -13.23
CA PRO A 57 13.89 17.99 -12.78
C PRO A 57 13.38 19.35 -13.22
N THR A 58 13.11 20.22 -12.27
CA THR A 58 12.98 21.64 -12.57
C THR A 58 14.35 22.06 -13.09
N THR A 59 14.53 22.00 -14.41
CA THR A 59 15.43 22.90 -15.13
C THR A 59 14.90 24.29 -14.81
N LYS A 60 15.42 24.85 -13.72
CA LYS A 60 15.43 26.29 -13.51
C LYS A 60 16.57 26.78 -14.40
N GLU A 61 16.23 27.11 -15.63
CA GLU A 61 16.98 28.07 -16.45
C GLU A 61 16.15 29.35 -16.54
#